data_AF-A0A7S2G351-F1
#
_entry.id   AF-A0A7S2G351-F1
#
_cell.length_a   1.000
_cell.length_b   1.000
_cell.length_c   1.000
_cell.angle_alpha   90.00
_cell.angle_beta   90.00
_cell.angle_gamma   90.00
#
_symmetry.space_group_name_H-M   'P 1'
#
loop_
_entity.id
_entity.type
_entity.pdbx_description
1 polymer ?
#
loop_
_entity_poly.entity_id
_entity_poly.type
_entity_poly.pdbx_seq_one_letter_code
_entity_poly.pdbx_strand_id
1 'polypeptide(L)'
;EVETARETLASKRQRAHQMAGEKVQISEQAYNLAENYINKLDLELGKFEEHLRTSGEFSASGASPGDQVAAKPDEEWILARVQEYDINSGFYTLLDEDDQNKTYSVSESFVVMLEGARLTRGEEVYAIYPDTTSFYPAVVTSAPRRSASAANGPVFCTVQFHDDADETGNNPDRQIALQYVIRPPEEPGQDT
;
A
#
# COMPACT_ATOMS: atom_id res chain seq x y z
N GLU A 1 24.88 -67.30 -16.02
CA GLU A 1 24.10 -66.15 -16.56
C GLU A 1 23.08 -65.58 -15.58
N VAL A 2 22.21 -66.39 -14.98
CA VAL A 2 21.21 -65.90 -14.00
C VAL A 2 21.86 -65.36 -12.71
N GLU A 3 22.93 -65.99 -12.25
CA GLU A 3 23.64 -65.61 -11.02
C GLU A 3 24.42 -64.30 -11.17
N THR A 4 25.12 -64.14 -12.30
CA THR A 4 25.78 -62.89 -12.71
C THR A 4 24.78 -61.73 -12.91
N ALA A 5 23.56 -62.02 -13.38
CA ALA A 5 22.50 -61.02 -13.49
C ALA A 5 21.95 -60.58 -12.12
N ARG A 6 21.92 -61.49 -11.12
CA ARG A 6 21.50 -61.17 -9.75
C ARG A 6 22.54 -60.31 -9.02
N GLU A 7 23.83 -60.63 -9.14
CA GLU A 7 24.90 -59.82 -8.55
C GLU A 7 24.95 -58.40 -9.12
N THR A 8 24.82 -58.27 -10.44
CA THR A 8 24.80 -56.95 -11.10
C THR A 8 23.58 -56.13 -10.71
N LEU A 9 22.40 -56.75 -10.53
CA LEU A 9 21.20 -56.07 -10.04
C LEU A 9 21.35 -55.61 -8.58
N ALA A 10 21.92 -56.45 -7.72
CA ALA A 10 22.18 -56.11 -6.32
C ALA A 10 23.15 -54.93 -6.21
N SER A 11 24.26 -54.97 -6.96
CA SER A 11 25.22 -53.87 -7.03
C SER A 11 24.59 -52.56 -7.51
N LYS A 12 23.77 -52.61 -8.56
CA LYS A 12 23.04 -51.42 -9.05
C LYS A 12 22.07 -50.85 -8.02
N ARG A 13 21.34 -51.70 -7.29
CA ARG A 13 20.43 -51.27 -6.21
C ARG A 13 21.19 -50.60 -5.06
N GLN A 14 22.30 -51.18 -4.65
CA GLN A 14 23.13 -50.62 -3.59
C GLN A 14 23.68 -49.25 -3.97
N ARG A 15 24.17 -49.10 -5.22
CA ARG A 15 24.65 -47.81 -5.73
C ARG A 15 23.53 -46.77 -5.82
N ALA A 16 22.33 -47.17 -6.24
CA ALA A 16 21.17 -46.28 -6.28
C ALA A 16 20.78 -45.78 -4.88
N HIS A 17 20.79 -46.66 -3.87
CA HIS A 17 20.54 -46.27 -2.47
C HIS A 17 21.60 -45.32 -1.92
N GLN A 18 22.88 -45.57 -2.22
CA GLN A 18 23.97 -44.69 -1.80
C GLN A 18 23.83 -43.30 -2.42
N MET A 19 23.60 -43.22 -3.74
CA MET A 19 23.40 -41.95 -4.43
C MET A 19 22.15 -41.21 -3.95
N ALA A 20 21.08 -41.92 -3.58
CA ALA A 20 19.89 -41.31 -3.00
C ALA A 20 20.21 -40.69 -1.63
N GLY A 21 20.96 -41.38 -0.77
CA GLY A 21 21.38 -40.85 0.53
C GLY A 21 22.27 -39.61 0.41
N GLU A 22 23.25 -39.63 -0.49
CA GLU A 22 24.12 -38.48 -0.76
C GLU A 22 23.31 -37.28 -1.27
N LYS A 23 22.34 -37.49 -2.16
CA LYS A 23 21.45 -36.42 -2.65
C LYS A 23 20.60 -35.81 -1.54
N VAL A 24 20.07 -36.62 -0.63
CA VAL A 24 19.30 -36.11 0.52
C VAL A 24 20.18 -35.24 1.41
N GLN A 25 21.41 -35.68 1.70
CA GLN A 25 22.36 -34.88 2.48
C GLN A 25 22.71 -33.54 1.83
N ILE A 26 22.94 -33.54 0.51
CA ILE A 26 23.23 -32.30 -0.22
C ILE A 26 22.02 -31.35 -0.17
N SER A 27 20.80 -31.88 -0.34
CA SER A 27 19.57 -31.08 -0.25
C SER A 27 19.38 -30.48 1.14
N GLU A 28 19.64 -31.24 2.20
CA GLU A 28 19.59 -30.74 3.58
C GLU A 28 20.64 -29.64 3.82
N GLN A 29 21.87 -29.83 3.35
CA GLN A 29 22.90 -28.81 3.44
C GLN A 29 22.54 -27.53 2.68
N ALA A 30 21.97 -27.66 1.47
CA ALA A 30 21.54 -26.53 0.68
C ALA A 30 20.37 -25.78 1.34
N TYR A 31 19.42 -26.51 1.92
CA TYR A 31 18.29 -25.94 2.66
C TYR A 31 18.77 -25.13 3.88
N ASN A 32 19.63 -25.73 4.70
CA ASN A 32 20.19 -25.05 5.87
C ASN A 32 21.00 -23.82 5.48
N LEU A 33 21.71 -23.87 4.35
CA LEU A 33 22.44 -22.71 3.85
C LEU A 33 21.49 -21.57 3.45
N ALA A 34 20.40 -21.89 2.74
CA ALA A 34 19.40 -20.90 2.34
C ALA A 34 18.70 -20.28 3.57
N GLU A 35 18.31 -21.09 4.55
CA GLU A 35 17.68 -20.63 5.79
C GLU A 35 18.61 -19.67 6.57
N ASN A 36 19.90 -20.00 6.66
CA ASN A 36 20.88 -19.11 7.28
C ASN A 36 21.03 -17.78 6.54
N TYR A 37 20.98 -17.78 5.20
CA TYR A 37 21.04 -16.55 4.42
C TYR A 37 19.78 -15.69 4.60
N ILE A 38 18.59 -16.31 4.63
CA ILE A 38 17.34 -15.59 4.89
C ILE A 38 17.40 -14.91 6.26
N ASN A 39 17.74 -15.67 7.31
CA ASN A 39 17.85 -15.12 8.67
C ASN A 39 18.89 -13.98 8.76
N LYS A 40 19.98 -14.08 7.99
CA LYS A 40 21.00 -13.03 7.93
C LYS A 40 20.46 -11.78 7.23
N LEU A 41 19.76 -11.94 6.12
CA LEU A 41 19.14 -10.83 5.39
C LEU A 41 18.11 -10.12 6.26
N ASP A 42 17.28 -10.86 6.99
CA ASP A 42 16.28 -10.28 7.90
C ASP A 42 16.95 -9.43 9.00
N LEU A 43 18.05 -9.95 9.57
CA LEU A 43 18.82 -9.21 10.57
C LEU A 43 19.48 -7.95 9.97
N GLU A 44 20.01 -8.03 8.75
CA GLU A 44 20.62 -6.90 8.08
C GLU A 44 19.58 -5.84 7.68
N LEU A 45 18.40 -6.25 7.23
CA LEU A 45 17.27 -5.36 6.96
C LEU A 45 16.84 -4.60 8.21
N GLY A 46 16.65 -5.29 9.34
CA GLY A 46 16.26 -4.65 10.59
C GLY A 46 17.28 -3.62 11.09
N LYS A 47 18.58 -3.90 10.93
CA LYS A 47 19.64 -2.92 11.25
C LYS A 47 19.61 -1.72 10.32
N PHE A 48 19.31 -1.94 9.04
CA PHE A 48 19.20 -0.86 8.07
C PHE A 48 18.00 0.03 8.38
N GLU A 49 16.87 -0.57 8.74
CA GLU A 49 15.68 0.16 9.19
C GLU A 49 15.96 1.01 10.43
N GLU A 50 16.60 0.43 11.45
CA GLU A 50 17.00 1.15 12.66
C GLU A 50 17.96 2.31 12.36
N HIS A 51 18.92 2.08 11.46
CA HIS A 51 19.86 3.11 11.04
C HIS A 51 19.15 4.28 10.34
N LEU A 52 18.26 3.98 9.40
CA LEU A 52 17.48 5.00 8.71
C LEU A 52 16.55 5.76 9.67
N ARG A 53 15.92 5.08 10.63
CA ARG A 53 15.09 5.71 11.67
C ARG A 53 15.91 6.70 12.50
N THR A 54 17.15 6.32 12.81
CA THR A 54 18.08 7.16 13.59
C THR A 54 18.64 8.34 12.80
N SER A 55 18.86 8.17 11.49
CA SER A 55 19.35 9.25 10.61
C SER A 55 18.26 10.28 10.24
N GLY A 56 16.99 9.97 10.52
CA GLY A 56 15.85 10.80 10.12
C GLY A 56 15.56 10.78 8.62
N GLU A 57 16.22 9.89 7.86
CA GLU A 57 15.95 9.63 6.45
C GLU A 57 14.95 8.48 6.24
N PHE A 58 14.50 7.82 7.32
CA PHE A 58 13.33 6.95 7.26
C PHE A 58 12.07 7.80 7.17
N SER A 59 11.77 8.27 5.96
CA SER A 59 10.38 8.34 5.56
C SER A 59 9.92 6.89 5.53
N ALA A 60 9.17 6.43 6.55
CA ALA A 60 8.39 5.22 6.38
C ALA A 60 7.62 5.43 5.07
N SER A 61 7.96 4.65 4.04
CA SER A 61 7.26 4.70 2.77
C SER A 61 5.89 4.10 3.04
N GLY A 62 4.97 4.89 3.57
CA GLY A 62 3.70 4.40 4.08
C GLY A 62 3.18 5.19 5.27
N ALA A 63 1.88 5.08 5.48
CA ALA A 63 1.19 5.75 6.56
C ALA A 63 1.46 5.05 7.91
N SER A 64 1.66 5.83 8.97
CA SER A 64 1.90 5.32 10.32
C SER A 64 0.58 5.02 11.03
N PRO A 65 0.57 4.13 12.04
CA PRO A 65 -0.59 3.93 12.90
C PRO A 65 -1.10 5.26 13.50
N GLY A 66 -2.38 5.55 13.29
CA GLY A 66 -3.04 6.79 13.69
C GLY A 66 -3.18 7.83 12.56
N ASP A 67 -2.47 7.68 11.45
CA ASP A 67 -2.57 8.60 10.32
C ASP A 67 -3.90 8.45 9.58
N GLN A 68 -4.43 9.58 9.09
CA GLN A 68 -5.59 9.60 8.22
C GLN A 68 -5.16 9.39 6.76
N VAL A 69 -5.86 8.50 6.07
CA VAL A 69 -5.61 8.11 4.68
C VAL A 69 -6.93 8.08 3.92
N ALA A 70 -6.86 8.28 2.60
CA ALA A 70 -7.94 7.85 1.73
C ALA A 70 -7.72 6.38 1.37
N ALA A 71 -8.76 5.57 1.48
CA ALA A 71 -8.69 4.14 1.17
C ALA A 71 -9.87 3.71 0.31
N LYS A 72 -9.64 2.71 -0.55
CA LYS A 72 -10.67 2.09 -1.38
C LYS A 72 -10.82 0.61 -1.01
N PRO A 73 -11.54 0.27 0.07
CA PRO A 73 -11.74 -1.12 0.48
C PRO A 73 -12.63 -1.89 -0.51
N ASP A 74 -13.62 -1.21 -1.08
CA ASP A 74 -14.57 -1.77 -2.06
C ASP A 74 -14.57 -0.89 -3.34
N GLU A 75 -15.69 -0.27 -3.70
CA GLU A 75 -15.84 0.55 -4.90
C GLU A 75 -15.67 2.06 -4.65
N GLU A 76 -15.76 2.49 -3.39
CA GLU A 76 -15.76 3.90 -2.99
C GLU A 76 -14.51 4.26 -2.18
N TRP A 77 -14.02 5.49 -2.38
CA TRP A 77 -12.95 6.05 -1.58
C TRP A 77 -13.51 6.63 -0.30
N ILE A 78 -12.95 6.23 0.84
CA ILE A 78 -13.35 6.68 2.17
C ILE A 78 -12.16 7.23 2.94
N LEU A 79 -12.45 8.09 3.92
CA LEU A 79 -11.50 8.54 4.92
C LEU A 79 -11.39 7.45 5.99
N ALA A 80 -10.17 6.97 6.17
CA ALA A 80 -9.88 5.91 7.12
C ALA A 80 -8.65 6.27 7.95
N ARG A 81 -8.51 5.59 9.08
CA ARG A 81 -7.36 5.72 9.97
C ARG A 81 -6.55 4.44 9.97
N VAL A 82 -5.24 4.57 9.83
CA VAL A 82 -4.34 3.41 9.89
C VAL A 82 -4.32 2.85 11.30
N GLN A 83 -4.59 1.56 11.43
CA GLN A 83 -4.40 0.82 12.68
C GLN A 83 -3.05 0.10 12.68
N GLU A 84 -2.75 -0.61 11.60
CA GLU A 84 -1.54 -1.42 11.46
C GLU A 84 -1.20 -1.64 9.98
N TYR A 85 0.07 -1.85 9.67
CA TYR A 85 0.54 -2.27 8.35
C TYR A 85 1.32 -3.58 8.50
N ASP A 86 0.91 -4.61 7.77
CA ASP A 86 1.64 -5.88 7.71
C ASP A 86 2.56 -5.90 6.49
N ILE A 87 3.85 -5.69 6.74
CA ILE A 87 4.89 -5.64 5.70
C ILE A 87 5.05 -6.96 4.93
N ASN A 88 4.65 -8.10 5.52
CA ASN A 88 4.81 -9.40 4.87
C ASN A 88 3.73 -9.63 3.82
N SER A 89 2.53 -9.14 4.08
CA SER A 89 1.39 -9.27 3.16
C SER A 89 1.21 -8.05 2.26
N GLY A 90 1.71 -6.87 2.66
CA GLY A 90 1.51 -5.61 1.95
C GLY A 90 0.10 -5.03 2.13
N PHE A 91 -0.56 -5.36 3.25
CA PHE A 91 -1.91 -4.91 3.58
C PHE A 91 -1.90 -3.98 4.79
N TYR A 92 -2.70 -2.93 4.70
CA TYR A 92 -3.07 -2.07 5.81
C TYR A 92 -4.35 -2.59 6.47
N THR A 93 -4.36 -2.58 7.79
CA THR A 93 -5.58 -2.66 8.60
C THR A 93 -6.02 -1.24 8.93
N LEU A 94 -7.21 -0.87 8.48
CA LEU A 94 -7.75 0.49 8.54
C LEU A 94 -9.05 0.52 9.31
N LEU A 95 -9.30 1.57 10.07
CA LEU A 95 -10.57 1.87 10.72
C LEU A 95 -11.32 2.92 9.91
N ASP A 96 -12.62 2.74 9.74
CA ASP A 96 -13.49 3.78 9.19
C ASP A 96 -13.48 5.02 10.11
N GLU A 97 -13.44 6.22 9.53
CA GLU A 97 -13.44 7.45 10.33
C GLU A 97 -14.82 7.73 10.96
N ASP A 98 -15.92 7.29 10.33
CA ASP A 98 -17.29 7.46 10.86
C ASP A 98 -17.70 6.34 11.83
N ASP A 99 -17.25 5.10 11.58
CA ASP A 99 -17.54 3.95 12.45
C ASP A 99 -16.26 3.19 12.84
N GLN A 100 -15.71 3.54 14.00
CA GLN A 100 -14.49 2.92 14.52
C GLN A 100 -14.62 1.42 14.83
N ASN A 101 -15.82 0.83 14.76
CA ASN A 101 -15.99 -0.63 14.86
C ASN A 101 -15.83 -1.34 13.51
N LYS A 102 -15.83 -0.58 12.41
CA LYS A 102 -15.69 -1.10 11.06
C LYS A 102 -14.22 -1.05 10.65
N THR A 103 -13.65 -2.24 10.46
CA THR A 103 -12.25 -2.42 10.08
C THR A 103 -12.16 -2.99 8.67
N TYR A 104 -11.22 -2.47 7.88
CA TYR A 104 -10.93 -2.93 6.52
C TYR A 104 -9.50 -3.45 6.43
N SER A 105 -9.29 -4.46 5.60
CA SER A 105 -7.95 -4.90 5.19
C SER A 105 -7.77 -4.55 3.72
N VAL A 106 -6.87 -3.61 3.42
CA VAL A 106 -6.73 -2.98 2.11
C VAL A 106 -5.28 -3.06 1.66
N SER A 107 -5.04 -3.45 0.41
CA SER A 107 -3.69 -3.45 -0.15
C SER A 107 -3.15 -2.04 -0.24
N GLU A 108 -1.84 -1.87 -0.05
CA GLU A 108 -1.14 -0.59 -0.16
C GLU A 108 -1.48 0.20 -1.45
N SER A 109 -1.70 -0.48 -2.58
CA SER A 109 -2.08 0.18 -3.86
C SER A 109 -3.43 0.93 -3.82
N PHE A 110 -4.28 0.61 -2.84
CA PHE A 110 -5.59 1.24 -2.64
C PHE A 110 -5.61 2.16 -1.40
N VAL A 111 -4.43 2.58 -0.93
CA VAL A 111 -4.26 3.52 0.17
C VAL A 111 -3.48 4.74 -0.32
N VAL A 112 -4.02 5.93 -0.10
CA VAL A 112 -3.42 7.21 -0.50
C VAL A 112 -3.24 8.10 0.72
N MET A 113 -2.02 8.59 0.93
CA MET A 113 -1.69 9.49 2.03
C MET A 113 -2.21 10.91 1.77
N LEU A 114 -2.68 11.56 2.84
CA LEU A 114 -3.30 12.88 2.80
C LEU A 114 -2.27 14.01 3.00
N GLU A 115 -1.34 14.17 2.06
CA GLU A 115 -0.22 15.13 2.19
C GLU A 115 -0.48 16.49 1.50
N GLY A 116 -1.65 16.66 0.88
CA GLY A 116 -2.02 17.85 0.13
C GLY A 116 -1.34 17.94 -1.23
N ALA A 117 -2.11 17.82 -2.30
CA ALA A 117 -1.59 17.83 -3.66
C ALA A 117 -1.34 19.26 -4.20
N ARG A 118 -0.33 19.42 -5.07
CA ARG A 118 -0.18 20.65 -5.87
C ARG A 118 -1.18 20.61 -7.02
N LEU A 119 -2.35 21.20 -6.82
CA LEU A 119 -3.44 21.19 -7.79
C LEU A 119 -3.51 22.49 -8.61
N THR A 120 -3.92 22.37 -9.86
CA THR A 120 -4.25 23.50 -10.74
C THR A 120 -5.74 23.49 -11.10
N ARG A 121 -6.25 24.64 -11.57
CA ARG A 121 -7.64 24.75 -12.01
C ARG A 121 -7.88 23.84 -13.22
N GLY A 122 -8.96 23.07 -13.17
CA GLY A 122 -9.37 22.13 -14.20
C GLY A 122 -8.87 20.71 -13.98
N GLU A 123 -8.11 20.43 -12.91
CA GLU A 123 -7.70 19.07 -12.57
C GLU A 123 -8.88 18.25 -12.01
N GLU A 124 -8.97 17.00 -12.47
CA GLU A 124 -9.84 15.96 -11.93
C GLU A 124 -9.25 15.41 -10.63
N VAL A 125 -10.07 15.34 -9.60
CA VAL A 125 -9.68 14.93 -8.24
C VAL A 125 -10.79 14.14 -7.57
N TYR A 126 -10.43 13.49 -6.46
CA TYR A 126 -11.40 12.99 -5.49
C TYR A 126 -11.30 13.87 -4.24
N ALA A 127 -12.43 14.37 -3.76
CA ALA A 127 -12.49 15.25 -2.59
C ALA A 127 -13.55 14.77 -1.60
N ILE A 128 -13.33 14.98 -0.30
CA ILE A 128 -14.36 14.72 0.71
C ILE A 128 -15.55 15.65 0.46
N TYR A 129 -16.76 15.08 0.40
CA TYR A 129 -17.98 15.89 0.37
C TYR A 129 -18.23 16.51 1.76
N PRO A 130 -18.71 17.76 1.84
CA PRO A 130 -18.96 18.40 3.13
C PRO A 130 -19.81 17.54 4.07
N ASP A 131 -19.39 17.46 5.34
CA ASP A 131 -20.05 16.69 6.40
C ASP A 131 -20.12 15.16 6.17
N THR A 132 -19.27 14.61 5.30
CA THR A 132 -19.11 13.16 5.10
C THR A 132 -17.65 12.73 5.26
N THR A 133 -17.43 11.42 5.23
CA THR A 133 -16.10 10.79 5.19
C THR A 133 -15.80 10.12 3.85
N SER A 134 -16.67 10.27 2.86
CA SER A 134 -16.48 9.67 1.53
C SER A 134 -15.92 10.68 0.53
N PHE A 135 -15.02 10.21 -0.33
CA PHE A 135 -14.44 11.00 -1.40
C PHE A 135 -15.20 10.80 -2.70
N TYR A 136 -15.56 11.91 -3.36
CA TYR A 136 -16.32 11.91 -4.61
C TYR A 136 -15.54 12.59 -5.74
N PRO A 137 -15.76 12.18 -7.00
CA PRO A 137 -15.18 12.84 -8.17
C PRO A 137 -15.54 14.32 -8.24
N ALA A 138 -14.54 15.17 -8.45
CA ALA A 138 -14.69 16.61 -8.53
C ALA A 138 -13.66 17.25 -9.46
N VAL A 139 -13.96 18.46 -9.94
CA VAL A 139 -13.04 19.29 -10.72
C VAL A 139 -12.62 20.50 -9.91
N VAL A 140 -11.32 20.80 -9.89
CA VAL A 140 -10.78 21.99 -9.21
C VAL A 140 -11.18 23.26 -9.96
N THR A 141 -12.02 24.11 -9.38
CA THR A 141 -12.41 25.40 -9.98
C THR A 141 -11.50 26.56 -9.57
N SER A 142 -10.88 26.45 -8.39
CA SER A 142 -9.87 27.40 -7.91
C SER A 142 -8.70 26.68 -7.26
N ALA A 143 -7.49 26.98 -7.74
CA ALA A 143 -6.26 26.39 -7.23
C ALA A 143 -6.06 26.65 -5.73
N PRO A 144 -5.32 25.79 -5.01
CA PRO A 144 -5.16 25.91 -3.58
C PRO A 144 -4.53 27.24 -3.18
N ARG A 145 -5.17 27.97 -2.25
CA ARG A 145 -4.68 29.25 -1.75
C ARG A 145 -4.57 29.21 -0.23
N ARG A 146 -3.44 29.70 0.28
CA ARG A 146 -3.31 30.02 1.71
C ARG A 146 -4.20 31.23 2.01
N SER A 147 -4.96 31.15 3.09
CA SER A 147 -5.64 32.33 3.63
C SER A 147 -4.60 33.38 3.99
N ALA A 148 -4.78 34.62 3.51
CA ALA A 148 -3.85 35.72 3.72
C ALA A 148 -3.61 36.06 5.20
N SER A 149 -4.50 35.61 6.09
CA SER A 149 -4.44 35.84 7.54
C SER A 149 -3.68 34.77 8.32
N ALA A 150 -3.29 33.64 7.71
CA ALA A 150 -2.72 32.51 8.42
C ALA A 150 -1.54 31.91 7.64
N ALA A 151 -0.32 32.39 7.96
CA ALA A 151 0.92 31.87 7.36
C ALA A 151 1.10 30.34 7.55
N ASN A 152 0.54 29.80 8.64
CA ASN A 152 0.50 28.36 8.98
C ASN A 152 -0.92 27.79 9.00
N GLY A 153 -1.89 28.44 8.36
CA GLY A 153 -3.28 27.97 8.32
C GLY A 153 -3.51 26.85 7.29
N PRO A 154 -4.63 26.12 7.40
CA PRO A 154 -5.01 25.12 6.41
C PRO A 154 -5.14 25.76 5.03
N VAL A 155 -4.62 25.07 4.02
CA VAL A 155 -4.74 25.45 2.61
C VAL A 155 -6.06 24.90 2.10
N PHE A 156 -6.84 25.71 1.38
CA PHE A 156 -8.10 25.29 0.80
C PHE A 156 -8.05 25.44 -0.71
N CYS A 157 -8.77 24.57 -1.42
CA CYS A 157 -9.13 24.74 -2.82
C CYS A 157 -10.65 24.81 -2.96
N THR A 158 -11.11 25.21 -4.15
CA THR A 158 -12.52 25.17 -4.51
C THR A 158 -12.73 24.13 -5.59
N VAL A 159 -13.72 23.27 -5.42
CA VAL A 159 -14.06 22.18 -6.33
C VAL A 159 -15.55 22.20 -6.66
N GLN A 160 -15.90 21.59 -7.79
CA GLN A 160 -17.28 21.26 -8.17
C GLN A 160 -17.38 19.75 -8.31
N PHE A 161 -18.31 19.13 -7.58
CA PHE A 161 -18.52 17.68 -7.61
C PHE A 161 -19.38 17.32 -8.82
N HIS A 162 -19.09 16.19 -9.48
CA HIS A 162 -19.80 15.82 -10.71
C HIS A 162 -21.32 15.64 -10.51
N ASP A 163 -21.72 15.16 -9.33
CA ASP A 163 -23.10 14.82 -9.01
C ASP A 163 -23.84 15.89 -8.17
N ASP A 164 -23.23 17.04 -7.90
CA ASP A 164 -23.82 18.13 -7.09
C ASP A 164 -24.58 19.16 -7.94
N ALA A 165 -24.76 18.88 -9.24
CA ALA A 165 -25.55 19.71 -10.14
C ALA A 165 -27.05 19.61 -9.83
N ASP A 166 -27.70 20.75 -9.63
CA ASP A 166 -29.14 20.80 -9.40
C ASP A 166 -29.96 20.50 -10.67
N GLU A 167 -31.29 20.39 -10.53
CA GLU A 167 -32.22 20.16 -11.63
C GLU A 167 -32.14 21.21 -12.76
N THR A 168 -31.52 22.36 -12.48
CA THR A 168 -31.29 23.45 -13.45
C THR A 168 -29.89 23.46 -14.04
N GLY A 169 -29.04 22.50 -13.67
CA GLY A 169 -27.66 22.36 -14.14
C GLY A 169 -26.66 23.27 -13.43
N ASN A 170 -27.03 23.92 -12.33
CA ASN A 170 -26.08 24.70 -11.54
C ASN A 170 -25.30 23.76 -10.62
N ASN A 171 -23.97 23.77 -10.76
CA ASN A 171 -23.07 23.02 -9.90
C ASN A 171 -22.38 23.99 -8.93
N PRO A 172 -22.66 23.94 -7.62
CA PRO A 172 -22.15 24.90 -6.66
C PRO A 172 -20.67 24.66 -6.36
N ASP A 173 -19.92 25.76 -6.21
CA ASP A 173 -18.55 25.72 -5.74
C ASP A 173 -18.48 25.32 -4.25
N ARG A 174 -17.67 24.30 -3.93
CA ARG A 174 -17.42 23.82 -2.56
C ARG A 174 -15.97 24.08 -2.17
N GLN A 175 -15.75 24.63 -0.99
CA GLN A 175 -14.40 24.88 -0.46
C GLN A 175 -13.96 23.70 0.41
N ILE A 176 -12.89 23.01 -0.01
CA ILE A 176 -12.37 21.81 0.65
C ILE A 176 -10.93 22.05 1.11
N ALA A 177 -10.59 21.52 2.29
CA ALA A 177 -9.20 21.56 2.77
C ALA A 177 -8.33 20.68 1.89
N LEU A 178 -7.17 21.19 1.47
CA LEU A 178 -6.30 20.53 0.49
C LEU A 178 -5.85 19.14 0.93
N GLN A 179 -5.73 18.91 2.23
CA GLN A 179 -5.39 17.60 2.80
C GLN A 179 -6.43 16.52 2.48
N TYR A 180 -7.69 16.89 2.25
CA TYR A 180 -8.79 15.97 1.92
C TYR A 180 -9.10 15.95 0.42
N VAL A 181 -8.11 16.27 -0.41
CA VAL A 181 -8.21 16.18 -1.87
C VAL A 181 -7.06 15.32 -2.37
N ILE A 182 -7.42 14.23 -3.06
CA ILE A 182 -6.48 13.27 -3.63
C ILE A 182 -6.60 13.29 -5.16
N ARG A 183 -5.51 12.97 -5.84
CA ARG A 183 -5.56 12.71 -7.27
C ARG A 183 -6.16 11.32 -7.52
N PRO A 184 -6.82 11.11 -8.66
CA PRO A 184 -7.17 9.76 -9.09
C PRO A 184 -5.88 8.93 -9.12
N PRO A 185 -5.86 7.74 -8.50
CA PRO A 185 -4.71 6.85 -8.65
C PRO A 185 -4.59 6.47 -10.13
N GLU A 186 -3.34 6.36 -10.60
CA GLU A 186 -3.06 5.83 -11.93
C GLU A 186 -3.57 4.39 -11.97
N GLU A 187 -4.66 4.14 -12.71
CA GLU A 187 -5.12 2.76 -12.90
C GLU A 187 -4.03 2.00 -13.68
N PRO A 188 -3.59 0.82 -13.19
CA PRO A 188 -2.58 0.04 -13.87
C PRO A 188 -3.14 -0.42 -15.23
N GLY A 189 -2.76 0.28 -16.31
CA GLY A 189 -3.20 -0.02 -17.67
C GLY A 189 -3.56 1.17 -18.56
N GLN A 190 -3.55 2.40 -18.04
CA GLN A 190 -3.65 3.61 -18.88
C GLN A 190 -2.26 4.19 -19.18
N ASP A 191 -1.46 3.46 -19.97
CA ASP A 191 -0.29 4.05 -20.62
C ASP A 191 -0.78 5.11 -21.63
N THR A 192 -0.36 6.37 -21.44
CA THR A 192 -0.35 7.40 -22.49
C THR A 192 0.79 7.19 -23.47
#